data_AF-A0A388PNP3-F1
#
_entry.id   AF-A0A388PNP3-F1
#
_cell.length_a   1.000
_cell.length_b   1.000
_cell.length_c   1.000
_cell.angle_alpha   90.00
_cell.angle_beta   90.00
_cell.angle_gamma   90.00
#
_symmetry.space_group_name_H-M   'P 1'
#
loop_
_entity.id
_entity.type
_entity.pdbx_description
1 polymer ?
#
loop_
_entity_poly.entity_id
_entity_poly.type
_entity_poly.pdbx_seq_one_letter_code
_entity_poly.pdbx_strand_id
1 'polypeptide(L)'
;MRYPLWLLGLCSVVASAAPMKVFILVGQSNMEGHARVETIDYIGDDPATAPLLKRMQGPDGKPAVGEGVWITYHTGSGDRNGEGFGKLTTGYGSRQDPTKDGGKIGPEYTFGLAMDRAFPSRCCSSRRPGAASP
;
A
#
# COMPACT_ATOMS: atom_id res chain seq x y z
N MET A 1 48.12 -16.53 35.96
CA MET A 1 47.55 -15.70 34.88
C MET A 1 46.09 -15.40 35.25
N ARG A 2 45.77 -14.14 35.57
CA ARG A 2 44.43 -13.67 35.99
C ARG A 2 43.82 -12.92 34.80
N TYR A 3 42.77 -13.46 34.19
CA TYR A 3 42.04 -12.76 33.12
C TYR A 3 41.07 -11.75 33.75
N PRO A 4 41.04 -10.48 33.32
CA PRO A 4 40.06 -9.53 33.79
C PRO A 4 38.72 -9.81 33.09
N LEU A 5 37.71 -10.10 33.91
CA LEU A 5 36.32 -10.22 33.52
C LEU A 5 35.78 -8.82 33.18
N TRP A 6 35.92 -8.41 31.92
CA TRP A 6 35.17 -7.27 31.40
C TRP A 6 33.73 -7.72 31.15
N LEU A 7 32.85 -7.47 32.12
CA LEU A 7 31.41 -7.50 31.94
C LEU A 7 31.01 -6.40 30.95
N LEU A 8 30.90 -6.77 29.67
CA LEU A 8 30.17 -6.01 28.67
C LEU A 8 28.68 -6.09 29.01
N GLY A 9 28.19 -5.09 29.75
CA GLY A 9 26.77 -4.86 29.95
C GLY A 9 26.11 -4.46 28.63
N LEU A 10 25.48 -5.43 27.95
CA LEU A 10 24.63 -5.17 26.81
C LEU A 10 23.35 -4.46 27.32
N CYS A 11 23.31 -3.14 27.16
CA CYS A 11 22.10 -2.37 27.42
C CYS A 11 21.11 -2.66 26.27
N SER A 12 20.19 -3.59 26.49
CA SER A 12 19.11 -3.87 25.53
C SER A 12 18.17 -2.66 25.49
N VAL A 13 18.32 -1.83 24.46
CA VAL A 13 17.30 -0.83 24.09
C VAL A 13 16.06 -1.60 23.63
N VAL A 14 15.07 -1.73 24.52
CA VAL A 14 13.74 -2.21 24.13
C VAL A 14 13.07 -1.10 23.34
N ALA A 15 13.12 -1.21 22.02
CA ALA A 15 12.38 -0.33 21.12
C ALA A 15 10.87 -0.56 21.31
N SER A 16 10.21 0.33 22.05
CA SER A 16 8.76 0.35 22.13
C SER A 16 8.19 0.88 20.80
N ALA A 17 7.63 -0.01 20.00
CA ALA A 17 6.95 0.37 18.77
C ALA A 17 5.62 1.09 19.11
N ALA A 18 5.34 2.20 18.42
CA ALA A 18 4.05 2.86 18.53
C ALA A 18 2.92 1.87 18.14
N PRO A 19 1.74 1.94 18.79
CA PRO A 19 0.61 1.08 18.47
C PRO A 19 0.27 1.10 16.97
N MET A 20 0.09 -0.08 16.38
CA MET A 20 -0.28 -0.22 14.97
C MET A 20 -1.74 0.20 14.75
N LYS A 21 -1.98 1.03 13.73
CA LYS A 21 -3.32 1.39 13.30
C LYS A 21 -3.75 0.44 12.19
N VAL A 22 -4.85 -0.28 12.42
CA VAL A 22 -5.41 -1.23 11.46
C VAL A 22 -6.75 -0.68 10.98
N PHE A 23 -6.91 -0.57 9.65
CA PHE A 23 -8.13 -0.15 9.00
C PHE A 23 -8.65 -1.31 8.17
N ILE A 24 -9.94 -1.63 8.31
CA ILE A 24 -10.60 -2.71 7.60
C ILE A 24 -11.60 -2.09 6.64
N LEU A 25 -11.34 -2.23 5.34
CA LEU A 25 -12.28 -1.85 4.28
C LEU A 25 -13.08 -3.09 3.89
N VAL A 26 -14.37 -3.10 4.22
CA VAL A 26 -15.28 -4.21 3.92
C VAL A 26 -16.55 -3.68 3.27
N GLY A 27 -17.06 -4.43 2.30
CA GLY A 27 -18.24 -4.07 1.54
C GLY A 27 -18.65 -5.20 0.61
N GLN A 28 -19.61 -4.93 -0.28
CA GLN A 28 -20.05 -5.86 -1.31
C GLN A 28 -19.04 -5.94 -2.47
N SER A 29 -19.44 -6.52 -3.61
CA SER A 29 -18.57 -6.72 -4.79
C SER A 29 -17.84 -5.46 -5.27
N ASN A 30 -18.45 -4.27 -5.14
CA ASN A 30 -17.79 -3.03 -5.53
C ASN A 30 -16.53 -2.68 -4.69
N MET A 31 -16.40 -3.25 -3.48
CA MET A 31 -15.19 -3.11 -2.66
C MET A 31 -13.97 -3.78 -3.29
N GLU A 32 -14.17 -4.75 -4.20
CA GLU A 32 -13.10 -5.39 -4.98
C GLU A 32 -12.43 -4.41 -5.96
N GLY A 33 -13.12 -3.33 -6.34
CA GLY A 33 -12.61 -2.35 -7.28
C GLY A 33 -12.83 -2.73 -8.73
N HIS A 34 -14.04 -2.46 -9.23
CA HIS A 34 -14.41 -2.72 -10.63
C HIS A 34 -14.26 -1.50 -11.56
N ALA A 35 -13.91 -0.33 -11.02
CA ALA A 35 -13.76 0.89 -11.80
C ALA A 35 -12.54 0.79 -12.72
N ARG A 36 -12.67 1.33 -13.94
CA ARG A 36 -11.61 1.35 -14.96
C ARG A 36 -10.67 2.53 -14.70
N VAL A 37 -9.37 2.35 -14.88
CA VAL A 37 -8.39 3.46 -14.69
C VAL A 37 -8.72 4.65 -15.59
N GLU A 38 -9.18 4.39 -16.81
CA GLU A 38 -9.55 5.40 -17.79
C GLU A 38 -10.78 6.24 -17.37
N THR A 39 -11.47 5.84 -16.30
CA THR A 39 -12.64 6.55 -15.77
C THR A 39 -12.35 7.41 -14.55
N ILE A 40 -11.09 7.47 -14.08
CA ILE A 40 -10.71 8.27 -12.90
C ILE A 40 -11.10 9.74 -13.06
N ASP A 41 -10.91 10.31 -14.24
CA ASP A 41 -11.09 11.74 -14.47
C ASP A 41 -12.55 12.21 -14.30
N TYR A 42 -13.54 11.31 -14.45
CA TYR A 42 -14.96 11.65 -14.24
C TYR A 42 -15.28 12.11 -12.81
N ILE A 43 -14.45 11.73 -11.83
CA ILE A 43 -14.60 12.23 -10.46
C ILE A 43 -14.29 13.75 -10.37
N GLY A 44 -13.68 14.33 -11.41
CA GLY A 44 -13.42 15.75 -11.52
C GLY A 44 -14.61 16.58 -12.03
N ASP A 45 -15.61 15.94 -12.64
CA ASP A 45 -16.76 16.63 -13.22
C ASP A 45 -17.67 17.26 -12.16
N ASP A 46 -17.73 16.65 -10.97
CA ASP A 46 -18.38 17.23 -9.80
C ASP A 46 -17.39 18.13 -9.03
N PRO A 47 -17.68 19.43 -8.85
CA PRO A 47 -16.87 20.34 -8.05
C PRO A 47 -16.57 19.85 -6.63
N ALA A 48 -17.47 19.06 -6.02
CA ALA A 48 -17.29 18.51 -4.69
C ALA A 48 -16.16 17.46 -4.64
N THR A 49 -15.94 16.73 -5.73
CA THR A 49 -14.95 15.66 -5.81
C THR A 49 -13.74 15.99 -6.67
N ALA A 50 -13.73 17.11 -7.40
CA ALA A 50 -12.54 17.62 -8.09
C ALA A 50 -11.27 17.73 -7.21
N PRO A 51 -11.33 18.11 -5.91
CA PRO A 51 -10.15 18.06 -5.04
C PRO A 51 -9.63 16.64 -4.79
N LEU A 52 -10.49 15.62 -4.92
CA LEU A 52 -10.09 14.22 -4.79
C LEU A 52 -9.30 13.74 -6.00
N LEU A 53 -9.71 14.13 -7.21
CA LEU A 53 -8.96 13.84 -8.44
C LEU A 53 -7.51 14.36 -8.34
N LYS A 54 -7.33 15.60 -7.88
CA LYS A 54 -6.00 16.20 -7.66
C LYS A 54 -5.14 15.41 -6.67
N ARG A 55 -5.75 14.71 -5.71
CA ARG A 55 -5.05 13.83 -4.77
C ARG A 55 -4.78 12.43 -5.34
N MET A 56 -5.38 12.07 -6.45
CA MET A 56 -5.12 10.82 -7.15
C MET A 56 -4.05 10.99 -8.23
N GLN A 57 -3.77 12.23 -8.65
CA GLN A 57 -2.80 12.54 -9.69
C GLN A 57 -1.43 12.93 -9.13
N GLY A 58 -0.37 12.54 -9.83
CA GLY A 58 0.99 13.00 -9.61
C GLY A 58 1.24 14.38 -10.24
N PRO A 59 2.46 14.92 -10.11
CA PRO A 59 2.83 16.22 -10.68
C PRO A 59 2.68 16.30 -12.21
N ASP A 60 2.70 15.15 -12.89
CA ASP A 60 2.55 15.02 -14.34
C ASP A 60 1.08 14.84 -14.80
N GLY A 61 0.12 14.90 -13.87
CA GLY A 61 -1.30 14.69 -14.13
C GLY A 61 -1.70 13.23 -14.33
N LYS A 62 -0.76 12.29 -14.26
CA LYS A 62 -1.04 10.85 -14.34
C LYS A 62 -1.42 10.29 -12.97
N PRO A 63 -2.02 9.09 -12.88
CA PRO A 63 -2.27 8.46 -11.59
C PRO A 63 -0.98 8.36 -10.76
N ALA A 64 -1.04 8.85 -9.53
CA ALA A 64 0.06 8.84 -8.58
C ALA A 64 0.44 7.41 -8.16
N VAL A 65 1.73 7.22 -7.87
CA VAL A 65 2.25 6.02 -7.22
C VAL A 65 2.55 6.36 -5.76
N GLY A 66 2.14 5.52 -4.83
CA GLY A 66 2.45 5.68 -3.41
C GLY A 66 3.96 5.64 -3.16
N GLU A 67 4.47 6.60 -2.42
CA GLU A 67 5.89 6.71 -2.09
C GLU A 67 6.25 5.76 -0.94
N GLY A 68 5.46 5.81 0.14
CA GLY A 68 5.62 5.05 1.36
C GLY A 68 4.54 3.98 1.58
N VAL A 69 3.75 3.64 0.55
CA VAL A 69 2.67 2.66 0.65
C VAL A 69 2.87 1.49 -0.31
N TRP A 70 2.70 0.29 0.23
CA TRP A 70 2.78 -0.97 -0.48
C TRP A 70 1.46 -1.71 -0.38
N ILE A 71 1.16 -2.47 -1.43
CA ILE A 71 -0.01 -3.32 -1.52
C ILE A 71 0.43 -4.76 -1.74
N THR A 72 -0.24 -5.67 -1.05
CA THR A 72 -0.31 -7.08 -1.39
C THR A 72 -1.77 -7.38 -1.66
N TYR A 73 -2.03 -8.06 -2.78
CA TYR A 73 -3.39 -8.42 -3.15
C TYR A 73 -3.43 -9.86 -3.63
N HIS A 74 -4.15 -10.69 -2.88
CA HIS A 74 -4.42 -12.06 -3.22
C HIS A 74 -5.66 -12.14 -4.12
N THR A 75 -5.46 -12.51 -5.39
CA THR A 75 -6.49 -12.50 -6.42
C THR A 75 -6.19 -13.55 -7.49
N GLY A 76 -7.17 -13.86 -8.34
CA GLY A 76 -7.02 -14.86 -9.38
C GLY A 76 -8.34 -15.30 -9.99
N SER A 77 -8.30 -16.39 -10.75
CA SER A 77 -9.50 -17.00 -11.33
C SER A 77 -9.38 -18.52 -11.32
N GLY A 78 -10.37 -19.19 -10.75
CA GLY A 78 -10.37 -20.63 -10.52
C GLY A 78 -9.19 -21.04 -9.63
N ASP A 79 -8.40 -22.02 -10.08
CA ASP A 79 -7.23 -22.52 -9.36
C ASP A 79 -5.99 -21.61 -9.51
N ARG A 80 -6.07 -20.56 -10.34
CA ARG A 80 -4.96 -19.64 -10.62
C ARG A 80 -5.00 -18.43 -9.69
N ASN A 81 -4.98 -18.69 -8.39
CA ASN A 81 -4.87 -17.64 -7.36
C ASN A 81 -3.41 -17.39 -7.02
N GLY A 82 -3.08 -16.14 -6.75
CA GLY A 82 -1.73 -15.74 -6.40
C GLY A 82 -1.68 -14.35 -5.77
N GLU A 83 -0.50 -14.00 -5.28
CA GLU A 83 -0.22 -12.69 -4.74
C GLU A 83 0.34 -11.79 -5.85
N GLY A 84 -0.28 -10.62 -6.03
CA GLY A 84 0.38 -9.50 -6.70
C GLY A 84 0.77 -8.46 -5.67
N PHE A 85 2.05 -8.07 -5.66
CA PHE A 85 2.60 -7.16 -4.67
C PHE A 85 3.41 -6.04 -5.34
N GLY A 86 3.51 -4.90 -4.66
CA GLY A 86 4.35 -3.80 -5.11
C GLY A 86 4.00 -2.50 -4.41
N LYS A 87 4.57 -1.39 -4.89
CA LYS A 87 4.11 -0.06 -4.51
C LYS A 87 2.66 0.13 -4.93
N LEU A 88 1.89 0.85 -4.12
CA LEU A 88 0.52 1.16 -4.45
C LEU A 88 0.48 2.03 -5.73
N THR A 89 -0.22 1.55 -6.74
CA THR A 89 -0.51 2.27 -7.99
C THR A 89 -1.88 1.82 -8.48
N THR A 90 -2.37 2.41 -9.58
CA THR A 90 -3.54 1.88 -10.29
C THR A 90 -3.29 0.46 -10.82
N GLY A 91 -4.35 -0.27 -11.14
CA GLY A 91 -4.24 -1.61 -11.74
C GLY A 91 -4.35 -2.77 -10.75
N TYR A 92 -4.46 -2.47 -9.46
CA TYR A 92 -4.67 -3.46 -8.38
C TYR A 92 -6.15 -3.75 -8.08
N GLY A 93 -7.11 -3.10 -8.74
CA GLY A 93 -8.52 -3.50 -8.63
C GLY A 93 -8.76 -4.92 -9.15
N SER A 94 -10.03 -5.33 -9.19
CA SER A 94 -10.50 -6.64 -9.65
C SER A 94 -9.74 -7.16 -10.88
N ARG A 95 -8.92 -8.21 -10.69
CA ARG A 95 -8.04 -8.77 -11.73
C ARG A 95 -7.92 -10.29 -11.64
N GLN A 96 -7.86 -10.94 -12.80
CA GLN A 96 -7.79 -12.40 -12.92
C GLN A 96 -6.36 -12.94 -12.90
N ASP A 97 -5.39 -12.14 -13.33
CA ASP A 97 -3.97 -12.48 -13.30
C ASP A 97 -3.28 -11.61 -12.24
N PRO A 98 -2.83 -12.19 -11.11
CA PRO A 98 -2.22 -11.43 -10.03
C PRO A 98 -0.90 -10.78 -10.41
N THR A 99 -0.26 -11.22 -11.50
CA THR A 99 1.04 -10.72 -11.96
C THR A 99 0.94 -9.55 -12.94
N LYS A 100 -0.28 -9.16 -13.33
CA LYS A 100 -0.53 -8.14 -14.35
C LYS A 100 -1.37 -6.99 -13.79
N ASP A 101 -1.26 -5.85 -14.48
CA ASP A 101 -2.20 -4.75 -14.32
C ASP A 101 -3.59 -5.20 -14.80
N GLY A 102 -4.60 -5.06 -13.93
CA GLY A 102 -5.99 -5.41 -14.24
C GLY A 102 -6.77 -4.34 -15.01
N GLY A 103 -6.17 -3.15 -15.22
CA GLY A 103 -6.82 -1.97 -15.80
C GLY A 103 -7.91 -1.39 -14.90
N LYS A 104 -7.89 -1.76 -13.61
CA LYS A 104 -8.94 -1.40 -12.66
C LYS A 104 -8.39 -0.83 -11.36
N ILE A 105 -9.25 -0.09 -10.67
CA ILE A 105 -9.02 0.47 -9.36
C ILE A 105 -10.19 0.13 -8.45
N GLY A 106 -9.90 0.03 -7.16
CA GLY A 106 -10.90 0.10 -6.13
C GLY A 106 -10.57 1.17 -5.08
N PRO A 107 -11.28 1.11 -3.94
CA PRO A 107 -11.07 2.05 -2.85
C PRO A 107 -9.67 1.94 -2.23
N GLU A 108 -8.95 0.84 -2.43
CA GLU A 108 -7.56 0.66 -1.97
C GLU A 108 -6.62 1.74 -2.50
N TYR A 109 -6.83 2.18 -3.75
CA TYR A 109 -5.95 3.14 -4.39
C TYR A 109 -6.02 4.51 -3.71
N THR A 110 -7.22 5.09 -3.67
CA THR A 110 -7.42 6.42 -3.07
C THR A 110 -7.23 6.38 -1.55
N PHE A 111 -7.65 5.31 -0.88
CA PHE A 111 -7.41 5.14 0.55
C PHE A 111 -5.92 5.07 0.87
N GLY A 112 -5.17 4.24 0.16
CA GLY A 112 -3.75 4.08 0.40
C GLY A 112 -2.96 5.36 0.10
N LEU A 113 -3.30 6.10 -0.96
CA LEU A 113 -2.72 7.43 -1.21
C LEU A 113 -3.06 8.46 -0.12
N ALA A 114 -4.22 8.34 0.54
CA ALA A 114 -4.56 9.17 1.69
C ALA A 114 -3.73 8.77 2.92
N MET A 115 -3.51 7.48 3.13
CA MET A 115 -2.67 6.96 4.22
C MET A 115 -1.21 7.35 4.05
N ASP A 116 -0.69 7.35 2.82
CA ASP A 116 0.69 7.79 2.51
C ASP A 116 0.93 9.22 3.01
N ARG A 117 -0.02 10.11 2.74
CA ARG A 117 0.01 11.52 3.15
C ARG A 117 -0.18 11.70 4.66
N ALA A 118 -1.07 10.90 5.26
CA ALA A 118 -1.38 11.00 6.68
C ALA A 118 -0.27 10.39 7.56
N PHE A 119 0.49 9.41 7.04
CA PHE A 119 1.50 8.66 7.79
C PHE A 119 2.85 8.52 7.05
N PRO A 120 3.61 9.61 6.85
CA PRO A 120 4.82 9.64 6.02
C PRO A 120 5.96 8.71 6.44
N SER A 121 5.89 8.09 7.64
CA SER A 121 6.98 7.29 8.21
C SER A 121 6.60 5.84 8.54
N ARG A 122 5.38 5.36 8.28
CA ARG A 122 4.91 4.10 8.93
C ARG A 122 3.94 3.20 8.15
N CYS A 123 3.65 3.43 6.88
CA CYS A 123 2.78 2.49 6.16
C CYS A 123 3.60 1.30 5.60
N CYS A 124 3.37 0.10 6.15
CA CYS A 124 3.85 -1.19 5.62
C CYS A 124 5.32 -1.24 5.15
N SER A 125 6.29 -1.07 6.06
CA SER A 125 7.67 -1.49 5.87
C SER A 125 7.96 -2.76 6.68
N SER A 126 7.30 -3.88 6.37
CA SER A 126 7.75 -5.20 6.87
C SER A 126 8.72 -5.89 5.92
N ARG A 127 8.94 -5.37 4.70
CA ARG A 127 9.98 -5.87 3.80
C ARG A 127 10.52 -4.77 2.88
N ARG A 128 11.62 -4.12 3.27
CA ARG A 128 12.50 -3.49 2.27
C ARG A 128 13.09 -4.63 1.42
N PRO A 129 13.05 -4.58 0.08
CA PRO A 129 13.80 -5.53 -0.73
C PRO A 129 15.29 -5.36 -0.38
N GLY A 130 15.89 -6.39 0.24
CA GLY A 130 17.30 -6.39 0.66
C GLY A 130 17.55 -6.51 2.18
N ALA A 131 16.52 -6.49 3.03
CA ALA A 131 16.70 -6.86 4.44
C ALA A 131 16.73 -8.40 4.57
N ALA A 132 17.94 -8.97 4.55
CA ALA A 132 18.17 -10.35 4.96
C ALA A 132 17.60 -10.53 6.38
N SER A 133 16.84 -11.61 6.58
CA SER A 133 16.38 -12.01 7.91
C SER A 133 17.58 -12.47 8.75
N PRO A 134 17.61 -12.21 10.07
CA PRO A 134 18.57 -12.84 10.97
C PRO A 134 18.40 -14.37 11.02
#